data_AF-A0A4P9WNN2-F1
#
_entry.id   AF-A0A4P9WNN2-F1
#
_cell.length_a   1.000
_cell.length_b   1.000
_cell.length_c   1.000
_cell.angle_alpha   90.00
_cell.angle_beta   90.00
_cell.angle_gamma   90.00
#
_symmetry.space_group_name_H-M   'P 1'
#
loop_
_entity.id
_entity.type
_entity.pdbx_description
1 polymer ?
#
loop_
_entity_poly.entity_id
_entity_poly.type
_entity_poly.pdbx_seq_one_letter_code
_entity_poly.pdbx_strand_id
1 'polypeptide(L)'
;VPFRETHHIAGHAVRLAEERGVEMSSLTLADFQKLHPLFGEDVAEIWDFEKSIDRRSALGGTSRKTVEVQLTHLKTWLGTSA
;
A
#
# COMPACT_ATOMS: atom_id res chain seq x y z
N VAL A 1 7.92 -2.05 -14.21
CA VAL A 1 7.96 -0.58 -14.43
C VAL A 1 9.02 0.02 -13.51
N PRO A 2 10.01 0.76 -14.02
CA PRO A 2 10.99 1.49 -13.20
C PRO A 2 10.33 2.41 -12.16
N PHE A 3 10.96 2.57 -10.99
CA PHE A 3 10.40 3.34 -9.87
C PHE A 3 10.04 4.79 -10.21
N ARG A 4 10.88 5.45 -11.02
CA ARG A 4 10.61 6.82 -11.49
C ARG A 4 9.30 6.88 -12.29
N GLU A 5 9.11 5.90 -13.17
CA GLU A 5 7.94 5.83 -14.04
C GLU A 5 6.68 5.50 -13.24
N THR A 6 6.75 4.56 -12.27
CA THR A 6 5.60 4.27 -11.40
C THR A 6 5.15 5.49 -10.59
N HIS A 7 6.09 6.32 -10.10
CA HIS A 7 5.76 7.55 -9.38
C HIS A 7 5.07 8.58 -10.28
N HIS A 8 5.50 8.74 -11.54
CA HIS A 8 4.81 9.62 -12.50
C HIS A 8 3.40 9.12 -12.80
N ILE A 9 3.22 7.82 -13.01
CA ILE A 9 1.90 7.21 -13.24
C ILE A 9 0.97 7.45 -12.05
N ALA A 10 1.45 7.24 -10.82
CA ALA A 10 0.68 7.53 -9.61
C ALA A 10 0.30 9.01 -9.50
N GLY A 11 1.22 9.93 -9.82
CA GLY A 11 0.92 11.36 -9.86
C GLY A 11 -0.16 11.72 -10.90
N HIS A 12 -0.14 11.09 -12.07
CA HIS A 12 -1.18 11.29 -13.08
C HIS A 12 -2.54 10.74 -12.62
N ALA A 13 -2.57 9.65 -11.84
CA ALA A 13 -3.80 9.13 -11.26
C ALA A 13 -4.40 10.11 -10.24
N VAL A 14 -3.58 10.70 -9.38
CA VAL A 14 -4.01 11.76 -8.45
C VAL A 14 -4.59 12.95 -9.23
N ARG A 15 -3.86 13.46 -10.22
CA ARG A 15 -4.33 14.57 -11.05
C ARG A 15 -5.66 14.26 -11.74
N LEU A 16 -5.82 13.05 -12.28
CA LEU A 16 -7.06 12.64 -12.95
C LEU A 16 -8.26 12.61 -11.99
N ALA A 17 -8.06 12.16 -10.75
CA ALA A 17 -9.09 12.17 -9.72
C ALA A 17 -9.47 13.61 -9.34
N GLU A 18 -8.46 14.48 -9.15
CA GLU A 18 -8.66 15.91 -8.86
C GLU A 18 -9.41 16.64 -9.98
N GLU A 19 -9.01 16.46 -11.24
CA GLU A 19 -9.67 17.05 -12.42
C GLU A 19 -11.15 16.66 -12.54
N ARG A 20 -11.52 15.47 -12.04
CA ARG A 20 -12.89 14.96 -12.01
C ARG A 20 -13.66 15.31 -10.73
N GLY A 21 -12.99 15.85 -9.72
CA GLY A 21 -13.59 16.13 -8.41
C GLY A 21 -14.05 14.86 -7.67
N VAL A 22 -13.35 13.74 -7.85
CA VAL A 22 -13.66 12.45 -7.21
C VAL A 22 -12.47 11.93 -6.42
N GLU A 23 -12.70 10.97 -5.53
CA GLU A 23 -11.61 10.25 -4.89
C GLU A 23 -10.88 9.35 -5.90
N MET A 24 -9.59 9.10 -5.69
CA MET A 24 -8.80 8.21 -6.55
C MET A 24 -9.36 6.77 -6.57
N SER A 25 -10.02 6.35 -5.49
CA SER A 25 -10.76 5.08 -5.36
C SER A 25 -11.97 4.96 -6.27
N SER A 26 -12.48 6.08 -6.77
CA SER A 26 -13.62 6.13 -7.70
C SER A 26 -13.20 6.03 -9.18
N LEU A 27 -11.89 6.01 -9.48
CA LEU A 27 -11.40 5.79 -10.84
C LEU A 27 -11.63 4.34 -11.27
N THR A 28 -12.05 4.14 -12.52
CA THR A 28 -12.31 2.81 -13.06
C THR A 28 -11.03 2.12 -13.51
N LEU A 29 -11.04 0.79 -13.67
CA LEU A 29 -9.94 0.06 -14.30
C LEU A 29 -9.58 0.65 -15.68
N ALA A 30 -10.58 1.03 -16.47
CA ALA A 30 -10.38 1.66 -17.77
C ALA A 30 -9.65 3.00 -17.65
N ASP A 31 -9.87 3.76 -16.57
CA ASP A 31 -9.13 5.00 -16.30
C ASP A 31 -7.67 4.72 -15.95
N PHE A 32 -7.41 3.73 -15.11
CA PHE A 32 -6.04 3.31 -14.79
C PHE A 32 -5.31 2.75 -16.03
N GLN A 33 -5.97 1.97 -16.87
CA GLN A 33 -5.39 1.43 -18.10
C GLN A 33 -5.03 2.51 -19.13
N LYS A 34 -5.73 3.65 -19.13
CA LYS A 34 -5.30 4.84 -19.92
C LYS A 34 -4.00 5.44 -19.40
N LEU A 35 -3.68 5.28 -18.11
CA LEU A 35 -2.42 5.76 -17.52
C LEU A 35 -1.28 4.77 -17.77
N HIS A 36 -1.54 3.47 -17.65
CA HIS A 36 -0.56 2.43 -17.96
C HIS A 36 -1.24 1.07 -18.26
N PRO A 37 -0.85 0.34 -19.33
CA PRO A 37 -1.54 -0.90 -19.73
C PRO A 37 -1.35 -2.08 -18.78
N LEU A 38 -0.39 -2.01 -17.84
CA LEU A 38 -0.15 -3.06 -16.85
C LEU A 38 -1.14 -3.05 -15.66
N PHE A 39 -2.03 -2.06 -15.54
CA PHE A 39 -3.07 -2.12 -14.51
C PHE A 39 -4.08 -3.24 -14.83
N GLY A 40 -4.25 -4.15 -13.87
CA GLY A 40 -5.26 -5.22 -13.89
C GLY A 40 -6.41 -4.93 -12.93
N GLU A 41 -7.38 -5.85 -12.87
CA GLU A 41 -8.54 -5.77 -11.96
C GLU A 41 -8.15 -5.69 -10.47
N ASP A 42 -6.96 -6.18 -10.13
CA ASP A 42 -6.34 -6.11 -8.81
C ASP A 42 -6.07 -4.67 -8.34
N VAL A 43 -6.13 -3.67 -9.23
CA VAL A 43 -6.02 -2.25 -8.85
C VAL A 43 -7.10 -1.83 -7.85
N ALA A 44 -8.27 -2.47 -7.85
CA ALA A 44 -9.32 -2.17 -6.87
C ALA A 44 -8.96 -2.62 -5.45
N GLU A 45 -8.04 -3.58 -5.29
CA GLU A 45 -7.64 -4.09 -3.97
C GLU A 45 -6.74 -3.13 -3.19
N ILE A 46 -6.19 -2.09 -3.84
CA ILE A 46 -5.26 -1.16 -3.18
C ILE A 46 -5.95 -0.24 -2.16
N TRP A 47 -7.29 -0.18 -2.18
CA TRP A 47 -8.11 0.63 -1.28
C TRP A 47 -8.41 -0.06 0.06
N ASP A 48 -7.87 -1.26 0.27
CA ASP A 48 -7.95 -1.97 1.53
C ASP A 48 -6.83 -1.51 2.49
N PHE A 49 -7.22 -0.79 3.53
CA PHE A 49 -6.30 -0.26 4.52
C PHE A 49 -5.60 -1.36 5.35
N GLU A 50 -6.27 -2.48 5.65
CA GLU A 50 -5.63 -3.60 6.36
C GLU A 50 -4.55 -4.23 5.48
N LYS A 51 -4.85 -4.49 4.19
CA LYS A 51 -3.84 -4.96 3.24
C LYS A 51 -2.68 -3.98 3.09
N SER A 52 -2.93 -2.68 3.09
CA SER A 52 -1.89 -1.65 3.01
C SER A 52 -0.90 -1.72 4.19
N ILE A 53 -1.42 -1.93 5.40
CA ILE A 53 -0.62 -2.12 6.62
C ILE A 53 0.12 -3.45 6.56
N ASP A 54 -0.55 -4.53 6.19
CA ASP A 54 0.02 -5.88 6.21
C ASP A 54 1.13 -6.10 5.18
N ARG A 55 1.17 -5.32 4.09
CA ARG A 55 2.28 -5.30 3.13
C ARG A 55 3.60 -4.82 3.74
N ARG A 56 3.57 -4.06 4.84
CA ARG A 56 4.78 -3.59 5.55
C ARG A 56 5.31 -4.68 6.49
N SER A 57 5.68 -5.82 5.91
CA SER A 57 6.03 -7.06 6.63
C SER A 57 7.54 -7.34 6.76
N ALA A 58 8.39 -6.41 6.32
CA ALA A 58 9.82 -6.44 6.63
C ALA A 58 10.02 -6.32 8.16
N LEU A 59 11.17 -6.79 8.67
CA LEU A 59 11.50 -6.69 10.10
C LEU A 59 11.37 -5.23 10.59
N GLY A 60 10.66 -5.04 11.70
CA GLY A 60 10.34 -3.71 12.25
C GLY A 60 9.18 -2.98 11.53
N GLY A 61 8.57 -3.59 10.53
CA GLY A 61 7.40 -3.06 9.85
C GLY A 61 6.12 -3.06 10.69
N THR A 62 5.05 -2.53 10.13
CA THR A 62 3.76 -2.32 10.82
C THR A 62 2.72 -3.41 10.56
N SER A 63 3.06 -4.48 9.83
CA SER A 63 2.11 -5.58 9.63
C SER A 63 1.77 -6.26 10.96
N ARG A 64 0.58 -6.88 11.05
CA ARG A 64 0.18 -7.62 12.26
C ARG A 64 1.24 -8.64 12.67
N LYS A 65 1.73 -9.41 11.69
CA LYS A 65 2.78 -10.43 11.89
C LYS A 65 4.07 -9.82 12.47
N THR A 66 4.54 -8.68 11.96
CA THR A 66 5.78 -8.08 12.46
C THR A 66 5.60 -7.48 13.84
N VAL A 67 4.42 -6.94 14.14
CA VAL A 67 4.09 -6.44 15.47
C VAL A 67 4.02 -7.58 16.50
N GLU A 68 3.43 -8.72 16.16
CA GLU A 68 3.40 -9.92 17.03
C GLU A 68 4.81 -10.45 17.35
N VAL A 69 5.71 -10.47 16.35
CA VAL A 69 7.11 -10.83 16.55
C VAL A 69 7.80 -9.82 17.49
N GLN A 70 7.59 -8.53 17.28
CA GLN A 70 8.14 -7.48 18.14
C GLN A 70 7.63 -7.60 19.59
N LEU A 71 6.33 -7.84 19.79
CA LEU A 71 5.75 -8.08 21.10
C LEU A 71 6.37 -9.28 21.80
N THR A 72 6.60 -10.37 21.07
CA THR A 72 7.24 -11.58 21.62
C THR A 72 8.66 -11.28 22.06
N HIS A 73 9.46 -10.61 21.22
CA HIS A 73 10.84 -10.25 21.55
C HIS A 73 10.90 -9.33 22.79
N LEU A 74 10.02 -8.33 22.88
CA LEU A 74 9.97 -7.40 24.00
C LEU A 74 9.56 -8.09 25.29
N LYS A 75 8.58 -9.01 25.25
CA LYS A 75 8.20 -9.83 26.42
C LYS A 75 9.36 -10.68 26.93
N THR A 76 10.11 -11.32 26.03
CA THR A 76 11.30 -12.09 26.39
C THR A 76 12.37 -11.20 27.01
N TRP A 77 12.64 -10.03 26.40
CA TRP A 77 13.62 -9.07 26.91
C TRP A 77 13.27 -8.57 28.32
N LEU A 78 12.00 -8.21 28.56
CA LEU A 78 11.52 -7.82 29.89
C LEU A 78 11.62 -8.96 30.91
N GLY A 79 11.29 -10.19 30.51
CA GLY A 79 11.35 -11.38 31.37
C GLY A 79 12.77 -11.88 31.68
N THR A 80 13.75 -11.52 30.85
CA THR A 80 15.18 -11.85 31.05
C THR A 80 15.90 -10.76 31.85
N SER A 81 15.24 -9.64 32.13
CA SER A 81 15.79 -8.51 32.89
C SER A 81 15.57 -8.64 34.41
N ALA A 82 15.31 -9.86 34.91
CA ALA A 82 15.25 -10.21 36.34
C ALA A 82 16.37 -11.22 36.65
#